data_AF-A0A3L8R4X5-F1
#
_entry.id   AF-A0A3L8R4X5-F1
#
_cell.length_a   1.000
_cell.length_b   1.000
_cell.length_c   1.000
_cell.angle_alpha   90.00
_cell.angle_beta   90.00
_cell.angle_gamma   90.00
#
_symmetry.space_group_name_H-M   'P 1'
#
loop_
_entity.id
_entity.type
_entity.pdbx_description
1 polymer ?
#
loop_
_entity_poly.entity_id
_entity_poly.type
_entity_poly.pdbx_seq_one_letter_code
_entity_poly.pdbx_strand_id
1 'polypeptide(L)'
;MTFRATPEPPHRHRPRWRHDLVAWWSRRQGHAPPDSSRSPAADARPAHAAGAPETTAPEATTLWRMRTTVRDEPGTLAALCAALAGHRVDILALQTHPLTDGTVDEFLLRAPEALPSDGLTDAVAAAGGSDTWVERADTHDLVDAPTRAVTLATRTALDAAELPLALRQLFGRCTIHSVPAKSLSGRSLDSTPPAEGVLEETVMRLRDPSGGAIIIERPYLPFTPTEFARARALVELDARLGPRIPHDGDVLTLPEGNAITVRRADTGDLAAAREMHARCSSTTLGQRYHGPVGDADRYLAHLLSPRFGRTLAAYTASGRLVALGHLLWDGDETEVALIVEDEWQRRGVGGELLRRLVAMAAETGCGCVYAVTQSANTGMVAAMRALELPLDYQIEQGTLVISARLDPAPAPEPALPLPVPPHAR
;
A
#
# COMPACT_ATOMS: atom_id res chain seq x y z
N MET A 1 -51.59 39.26 17.00
CA MET A 1 -50.68 38.32 17.68
C MET A 1 -49.94 37.53 16.61
N THR A 2 -48.70 37.93 16.36
CA THR A 2 -47.80 37.47 15.31
C THR A 2 -47.02 36.26 15.79
N PHE A 3 -47.11 35.13 15.08
CA PHE A 3 -46.27 33.96 15.33
C PHE A 3 -44.96 34.13 14.55
N ARG A 4 -43.84 34.21 15.27
CA ARG A 4 -42.50 34.46 14.73
C ARG A 4 -41.82 33.10 14.51
N ALA A 5 -41.55 32.75 13.27
CA ALA A 5 -40.74 31.59 12.91
C ALA A 5 -39.26 31.85 13.26
N THR A 6 -38.66 30.94 14.00
CA THR A 6 -37.21 30.88 14.24
C THR A 6 -36.51 30.25 13.02
N PRO A 7 -35.44 30.84 12.46
CA PRO A 7 -34.71 30.24 11.36
C PRO A 7 -33.75 29.16 11.86
N GLU A 8 -33.77 27.99 11.20
CA GLU A 8 -32.77 26.93 11.29
C GLU A 8 -31.38 27.43 10.85
N PRO A 9 -30.28 26.99 11.49
CA PRO A 9 -28.93 27.34 11.06
C PRO A 9 -28.51 26.53 9.82
N PRO A 10 -27.69 27.10 8.92
CA PRO A 10 -27.33 26.45 7.66
C PRO A 10 -26.36 25.29 7.89
N HIS A 11 -26.72 24.12 7.36
CA HIS A 11 -25.85 22.95 7.24
C HIS A 11 -24.60 23.30 6.43
N ARG A 12 -23.42 23.27 7.07
CA ARG A 12 -22.13 23.35 6.39
C ARG A 12 -21.88 22.04 5.63
N HIS A 13 -22.07 22.08 4.31
CA HIS A 13 -21.63 21.03 3.39
C HIS A 13 -20.11 20.80 3.52
N ARG A 14 -19.71 19.56 3.81
CA ARG A 14 -18.33 19.11 3.67
C ARG A 14 -18.01 18.97 2.17
N PRO A 15 -16.82 19.37 1.69
CA PRO A 15 -16.50 19.25 0.28
C PRO A 15 -16.21 17.78 -0.08
N ARG A 16 -17.03 17.24 -0.99
CA ARG A 16 -17.01 15.85 -1.49
C ARG A 16 -15.88 15.59 -2.53
N TRP A 17 -15.23 16.66 -3.00
CA TRP A 17 -14.37 16.66 -4.18
C TRP A 17 -12.97 16.01 -4.01
N ARG A 18 -12.46 15.87 -2.77
CA ARG A 18 -11.13 15.26 -2.54
C ARG A 18 -11.08 13.78 -2.95
N HIS A 19 -12.14 13.04 -2.68
CA HIS A 19 -12.28 11.66 -3.13
C HIS A 19 -12.57 11.57 -4.62
N ASP A 20 -13.29 12.54 -5.20
CA ASP A 20 -13.69 12.50 -6.61
C ASP A 20 -12.52 12.72 -7.58
N LEU A 21 -11.50 13.51 -7.19
CA LEU A 21 -10.29 13.78 -7.98
C LEU A 21 -9.34 12.57 -8.06
N VAL A 22 -9.16 11.86 -6.93
CA VAL A 22 -8.34 10.62 -6.84
C VAL A 22 -9.08 9.43 -7.45
N ALA A 23 -10.39 9.29 -7.20
CA ALA A 23 -11.23 8.27 -7.85
C ALA A 23 -11.39 8.47 -9.37
N TRP A 24 -11.14 9.69 -9.88
CA TRP A 24 -11.10 9.97 -11.31
C TRP A 24 -9.82 9.44 -11.98
N TRP A 25 -8.70 9.35 -11.27
CA TRP A 25 -7.44 8.78 -11.76
C TRP A 25 -7.47 7.24 -11.90
N SER A 26 -8.11 6.55 -10.95
CA SER A 26 -8.25 5.08 -10.96
C SER A 26 -9.00 4.56 -12.19
N ARG A 27 -9.84 5.39 -12.82
CA ARG A 27 -10.57 5.03 -14.05
C ARG A 27 -9.75 5.17 -15.34
N ARG A 28 -8.56 5.79 -15.32
CA ARG A 28 -7.76 6.08 -16.53
C ARG A 28 -6.48 5.25 -16.69
N GLN A 29 -6.07 4.46 -15.70
CA GLN A 29 -4.84 3.65 -15.73
C GLN A 29 -4.96 2.31 -16.47
N GLY A 30 -6.08 2.02 -17.12
CA GLY A 30 -6.13 0.93 -18.09
C GLY A 30 -5.51 1.37 -19.42
N HIS A 31 -4.19 1.30 -19.58
CA HIS A 31 -3.52 1.09 -20.87
C HIS A 31 -2.04 0.69 -20.74
N ALA A 32 -1.70 -0.32 -21.55
CA ALA A 32 -0.36 -0.87 -21.74
C ALA A 32 0.66 0.19 -22.19
N PRO A 33 1.96 0.03 -21.89
CA PRO A 33 3.00 0.88 -22.43
C PRO A 33 3.07 0.72 -23.97
N PRO A 34 3.38 1.79 -24.73
CA PRO A 34 3.52 1.72 -26.18
C PRO A 34 4.80 0.97 -26.58
N ASP A 35 4.68 0.07 -27.55
CA ASP A 35 5.80 -0.57 -28.24
C ASP A 35 6.75 0.50 -28.78
N SER A 36 7.96 0.57 -28.22
CA SER A 36 9.01 1.39 -28.81
C SER A 36 9.59 0.65 -30.01
N SER A 37 9.24 1.22 -31.16
CA SER A 37 9.63 0.88 -32.51
C SER A 37 11.13 0.58 -32.70
N ARG A 38 11.36 -0.50 -33.45
CA ARG A 38 12.49 -0.76 -34.36
C ARG A 38 13.13 0.51 -34.93
N SER A 39 14.46 0.46 -35.07
CA SER A 39 15.18 1.16 -36.14
C SER A 39 16.40 0.36 -36.64
N PRO A 40 16.88 0.63 -37.88
CA PRO A 40 17.35 -0.39 -38.82
C PRO A 40 18.86 -0.33 -39.14
N ALA A 41 19.27 -1.26 -40.04
CA ALA A 41 20.55 -1.36 -40.76
C ALA A 41 21.71 -2.06 -40.00
N ALA A 42 22.57 -2.90 -40.58
CA ALA A 42 22.77 -3.39 -41.94
C ALA A 42 23.71 -4.62 -41.92
N ASP A 43 23.82 -5.24 -43.09
CA ASP A 43 24.88 -6.14 -43.58
C ASP A 43 24.79 -7.65 -43.35
N ALA A 44 24.33 -8.30 -44.42
CA ALA A 44 24.42 -9.71 -44.70
C ALA A 44 25.83 -10.10 -45.19
N ARG A 45 26.38 -11.20 -44.64
CA ARG A 45 27.21 -12.16 -45.38
C ARG A 45 26.95 -13.58 -44.87
N PRO A 46 26.77 -14.59 -45.74
CA PRO A 46 26.48 -15.95 -45.31
C PRO A 46 27.78 -16.76 -45.16
N ALA A 47 27.86 -17.59 -44.12
CA ALA A 47 28.83 -18.68 -44.04
C ALA A 47 28.16 -19.92 -43.45
N HIS A 48 28.07 -20.97 -44.26
CA HIS A 48 27.78 -22.34 -43.85
C HIS A 48 28.76 -22.81 -42.76
N ALA A 49 28.27 -23.52 -41.74
CA ALA A 49 28.51 -24.96 -41.55
C ALA A 49 28.21 -25.43 -40.11
N ALA A 50 27.72 -26.67 -40.05
CA ALA A 50 27.76 -27.64 -38.96
C ALA A 50 26.78 -27.46 -37.78
N GLY A 51 25.86 -28.43 -37.68
CA GLY A 51 24.87 -28.54 -36.61
C GLY A 51 25.48 -28.63 -35.23
N ALA A 52 25.19 -27.62 -34.42
CA ALA A 52 25.03 -27.76 -32.99
C ALA A 52 23.54 -28.05 -32.72
N PRO A 53 23.16 -28.79 -31.66
CA PRO A 53 21.76 -28.84 -31.26
C PRO A 53 21.31 -27.39 -31.03
N GLU A 54 20.25 -26.98 -31.73
CA GLU A 54 19.57 -25.72 -31.46
C GLU A 54 19.16 -25.78 -30.00
N THR A 55 19.90 -25.08 -29.14
CA THR A 55 19.42 -24.70 -27.83
C THR A 55 18.25 -23.76 -28.13
N THR A 56 17.05 -24.33 -28.23
CA THR A 56 15.81 -23.58 -28.39
C THR A 56 15.85 -22.48 -27.35
N ALA A 57 15.88 -21.22 -27.79
CA ALA A 57 15.78 -20.10 -26.87
C ALA A 57 14.59 -20.38 -25.95
N PRO A 58 14.72 -20.19 -24.62
CA PRO A 58 13.63 -20.50 -23.70
C PRO A 58 12.36 -19.83 -24.23
N GLU A 59 11.33 -20.64 -24.51
CA GLU A 59 10.03 -20.13 -24.95
C GLU A 59 9.62 -19.04 -23.95
N ALA A 60 9.30 -17.85 -24.45
CA ALA A 60 8.90 -16.76 -23.59
C ALA A 60 7.67 -17.20 -22.77
N THR A 61 7.74 -17.03 -21.46
CA THR A 61 6.70 -17.47 -20.53
C THR A 61 6.14 -16.28 -19.76
N THR A 62 4.92 -16.44 -19.30
CA THR A 62 4.15 -15.41 -18.62
C THR A 62 3.56 -16.00 -17.34
N LEU A 63 3.77 -15.30 -16.22
CA LEU A 63 3.22 -15.66 -14.91
C LEU A 63 1.77 -15.19 -14.79
N TRP A 64 0.93 -16.07 -14.25
CA TRP A 64 -0.49 -15.82 -13.99
C TRP A 64 -0.86 -16.24 -12.57
N ARG A 65 -1.70 -15.45 -11.91
CA ARG A 65 -2.48 -15.89 -10.77
C ARG A 65 -3.88 -16.24 -11.28
N MET A 66 -4.36 -17.41 -10.90
CA MET A 66 -5.69 -17.88 -11.28
C MET A 66 -6.43 -18.37 -10.05
N ARG A 67 -7.71 -18.07 -9.97
CA ARG A 67 -8.62 -18.63 -8.97
C ARG A 67 -9.82 -19.22 -9.68
N THR A 68 -10.26 -20.41 -9.31
CA THR A 68 -11.45 -21.04 -9.88
C THR A 68 -12.19 -21.83 -8.82
N THR A 69 -13.52 -21.82 -8.88
CA THR A 69 -14.38 -22.62 -8.01
C THR A 69 -14.59 -23.98 -8.66
N VAL A 70 -14.48 -25.03 -7.86
CA VAL A 70 -14.62 -26.41 -8.30
C VAL A 70 -15.46 -27.21 -7.33
N ARG A 71 -16.05 -28.30 -7.80
CA ARG A 71 -16.75 -29.24 -6.93
C ARG A 71 -15.76 -29.98 -6.03
N ASP A 72 -16.12 -30.12 -4.75
CA ASP A 72 -15.36 -30.91 -3.78
C ASP A 72 -15.64 -32.41 -3.98
N GLU A 73 -15.13 -32.94 -5.10
CA GLU A 73 -15.27 -34.34 -5.50
C GLU A 73 -13.91 -34.90 -5.93
N PRO A 74 -13.60 -36.18 -5.62
CA PRO A 74 -12.37 -36.81 -6.07
C PRO A 74 -12.21 -36.74 -7.59
N GLY A 75 -11.05 -36.25 -8.04
CA GLY A 75 -10.70 -36.17 -9.46
C GLY A 75 -10.94 -34.80 -10.11
N THR A 76 -11.68 -33.89 -9.50
CA THR A 76 -11.92 -32.54 -10.06
C THR A 76 -10.62 -31.76 -10.26
N LEU A 77 -9.77 -31.68 -9.23
CA LEU A 77 -8.46 -31.06 -9.35
C LEU A 77 -7.55 -31.77 -10.36
N ALA A 78 -7.66 -33.10 -10.48
CA ALA A 78 -6.88 -33.85 -11.46
C ALA A 78 -7.29 -33.51 -12.90
N ALA A 79 -8.59 -33.32 -13.16
CA ALA A 79 -9.10 -32.86 -14.45
C ALA A 79 -8.58 -31.46 -14.81
N LEU A 80 -8.55 -30.55 -13.84
CA LEU A 80 -7.97 -29.21 -14.00
C LEU A 80 -6.48 -29.27 -14.33
N CYS A 81 -5.69 -30.01 -13.55
CA CYS A 81 -4.27 -30.17 -13.80
C CYS A 81 -3.99 -30.79 -15.18
N ALA A 82 -4.82 -31.75 -15.62
CA ALA A 82 -4.71 -32.35 -16.95
C ALA A 82 -5.01 -31.34 -18.07
N ALA A 83 -6.03 -30.49 -17.91
CA ALA A 83 -6.35 -29.45 -18.88
C ALA A 83 -5.21 -28.41 -18.99
N LEU A 84 -4.69 -27.93 -17.85
CA LEU A 84 -3.54 -27.02 -17.80
C LEU A 84 -2.30 -27.64 -18.46
N ALA A 85 -2.01 -28.91 -18.16
CA ALA A 85 -0.90 -29.64 -18.78
C ALA A 85 -1.05 -29.76 -20.31
N GLY A 86 -2.27 -29.92 -20.83
CA GLY A 86 -2.56 -29.92 -22.26
C GLY A 86 -2.16 -28.63 -22.98
N HIS A 87 -2.13 -27.50 -22.26
CA HIS A 87 -1.67 -26.20 -22.75
C HIS A 87 -0.22 -25.88 -22.39
N ARG A 88 0.55 -26.87 -21.89
CA ARG A 88 1.94 -26.70 -21.41
C ARG A 88 2.06 -25.64 -20.30
N VAL A 89 1.05 -25.53 -19.46
CA VAL A 89 1.05 -24.65 -18.29
C VAL A 89 1.67 -25.38 -17.10
N ASP A 90 2.65 -24.76 -16.45
CA ASP A 90 3.30 -25.26 -15.25
C ASP A 90 2.63 -24.65 -13.99
N ILE A 91 2.41 -25.47 -12.97
CA ILE A 91 1.77 -25.07 -11.70
C ILE A 91 2.87 -24.86 -10.67
N LEU A 92 3.15 -23.61 -10.34
CA LEU A 92 4.20 -23.22 -9.41
C LEU A 92 3.74 -23.29 -7.95
N ALA A 93 2.46 -23.01 -7.70
CA ALA A 93 1.83 -23.12 -6.40
C ALA A 93 0.34 -23.40 -6.53
N LEU A 94 -0.23 -24.08 -5.52
CA LEU A 94 -1.66 -24.35 -5.38
C LEU A 94 -2.07 -24.15 -3.92
N GLN A 95 -3.16 -23.42 -3.70
CA GLN A 95 -3.85 -23.32 -2.43
C GLN A 95 -5.34 -23.63 -2.62
N THR A 96 -5.87 -24.54 -1.81
CA THR A 96 -7.30 -24.88 -1.83
C THR A 96 -8.00 -24.22 -0.64
N HIS A 97 -9.10 -23.52 -0.92
CA HIS A 97 -9.93 -22.85 0.08
C HIS A 97 -11.30 -23.55 0.12
N PRO A 98 -11.60 -24.33 1.17
CA PRO A 98 -12.90 -24.98 1.31
C PRO A 98 -14.06 -23.97 1.42
N LEU A 99 -15.15 -24.24 0.70
CA LEU A 99 -16.43 -23.54 0.79
C LEU A 99 -17.53 -24.49 1.26
N THR A 100 -18.73 -23.96 1.50
CA THR A 100 -19.92 -24.78 1.80
C THR A 100 -20.29 -25.68 0.61
N ASP A 101 -20.24 -25.12 -0.61
CA ASP A 101 -20.69 -25.77 -1.85
C ASP A 101 -19.53 -25.90 -2.86
N GLY A 102 -18.42 -26.51 -2.42
CA GLY A 102 -17.25 -26.77 -3.27
C GLY A 102 -15.95 -26.25 -2.67
N THR A 103 -14.95 -26.02 -3.51
CA THR A 103 -13.67 -25.43 -3.11
C THR A 103 -13.24 -24.37 -4.10
N VAL A 104 -12.50 -23.39 -3.61
CA VAL A 104 -11.84 -22.39 -4.45
C VAL A 104 -10.36 -22.75 -4.51
N ASP A 105 -9.88 -23.12 -5.69
CA ASP A 105 -8.48 -23.38 -5.93
C ASP A 105 -7.79 -22.14 -6.48
N GLU A 106 -6.73 -21.71 -5.80
CA GLU A 106 -5.86 -20.61 -6.19
C GLU A 106 -4.53 -21.15 -6.68
N PHE A 107 -4.19 -20.83 -7.93
CA PHE A 107 -3.00 -21.27 -8.61
C PHE A 107 -2.06 -20.11 -8.91
N LEU A 108 -0.76 -20.37 -8.80
CA LEU A 108 0.28 -19.60 -9.47
C LEU A 108 0.80 -20.42 -10.64
N LEU A 109 0.68 -19.86 -11.84
CA LEU A 109 0.91 -20.57 -13.10
C LEU A 109 2.03 -19.90 -13.90
N ARG A 110 2.79 -20.71 -14.63
CA ARG A 110 3.67 -20.27 -15.71
C ARG A 110 3.14 -20.85 -17.01
N ALA A 111 2.65 -19.98 -17.89
CA ALA A 111 2.12 -20.36 -19.19
C ALA A 111 3.03 -19.87 -20.33
N PRO A 112 3.00 -20.51 -21.51
CA PRO A 112 3.59 -19.96 -22.72
C PRO A 112 3.03 -18.56 -23.01
N GLU A 113 3.87 -17.61 -23.45
CA GLU A 113 3.43 -16.23 -23.74
C GLU A 113 2.35 -16.15 -24.83
N ALA A 114 2.34 -17.12 -25.76
CA ALA A 114 1.33 -17.21 -26.81
C ALA A 114 -0.07 -17.62 -26.29
N LEU A 115 -0.19 -18.09 -25.04
CA LEU A 115 -1.48 -18.46 -24.44
C LEU A 115 -2.13 -17.25 -23.76
N PRO A 116 -3.22 -16.68 -24.31
CA PRO A 116 -3.93 -15.58 -23.67
C PRO A 116 -4.72 -16.04 -22.44
N SER A 117 -5.11 -15.09 -21.58
CA SER A 117 -5.93 -15.35 -20.38
C SER A 117 -7.24 -16.08 -20.68
N ASP A 118 -7.87 -15.76 -21.81
CA ASP A 118 -9.16 -16.36 -22.18
C ASP A 118 -8.99 -17.84 -22.50
N GLY A 119 -7.85 -18.24 -23.08
CA GLY A 119 -7.52 -19.64 -23.30
C GLY A 119 -7.32 -20.44 -22.02
N LEU A 120 -6.77 -19.81 -20.96
CA LEU A 120 -6.69 -20.42 -19.62
C LEU A 120 -8.08 -20.58 -19.00
N THR A 121 -8.90 -19.54 -19.09
CA THR A 121 -10.28 -19.56 -18.58
C THR A 121 -11.12 -20.64 -19.27
N ASP A 122 -11.03 -20.75 -20.60
CA ASP A 122 -11.75 -21.75 -21.39
C ASP A 122 -11.30 -23.17 -21.06
N ALA A 123 -9.99 -23.41 -20.92
CA ALA A 123 -9.44 -24.71 -20.56
C ALA A 123 -9.93 -25.17 -19.17
N VAL A 124 -9.96 -24.24 -18.21
CA VAL A 124 -10.42 -24.49 -16.84
C VAL A 124 -11.93 -24.71 -16.79
N ALA A 125 -12.71 -23.92 -17.54
CA ALA A 125 -14.15 -24.10 -17.65
C ALA A 125 -14.51 -25.46 -18.26
N ALA A 126 -13.80 -25.89 -19.31
CA ALA A 126 -13.97 -27.20 -19.91
C ALA A 126 -13.64 -28.37 -18.96
N ALA A 127 -12.76 -28.13 -17.99
CA ALA A 127 -12.40 -29.07 -16.93
C ALA A 127 -13.32 -29.00 -15.69
N GLY A 128 -14.37 -28.17 -15.71
CA GLY A 128 -15.38 -28.08 -14.66
C GLY A 128 -15.18 -26.97 -13.64
N GLY A 129 -14.24 -26.04 -13.88
CA GLY A 129 -14.10 -24.83 -13.08
C GLY A 129 -15.20 -23.80 -13.39
N SER A 130 -15.63 -23.06 -12.38
CA SER A 130 -16.54 -21.92 -12.50
C SER A 130 -15.96 -20.69 -11.81
N ASP A 131 -16.56 -19.52 -12.06
CA ASP A 131 -16.17 -18.25 -11.42
C ASP A 131 -14.66 -17.96 -11.52
N THR A 132 -14.08 -18.34 -12.67
CA THR A 132 -12.65 -18.28 -12.90
C THR A 132 -12.19 -16.84 -13.05
N TRP A 133 -11.21 -16.47 -12.25
CA TRP A 133 -10.54 -15.18 -12.30
C TRP A 133 -9.07 -15.39 -12.60
N VAL A 134 -8.54 -14.61 -13.54
CA VAL A 134 -7.15 -14.71 -14.02
C VAL A 134 -6.54 -13.31 -14.06
N GLU A 135 -5.38 -13.14 -13.46
CA GLU A 135 -4.59 -11.91 -13.56
C GLU A 135 -3.10 -12.19 -13.78
N ARG A 136 -2.37 -11.20 -14.28
CA ARG A 136 -0.90 -11.28 -14.38
C ARG A 136 -0.30 -11.32 -12.98
N ALA A 137 0.58 -12.30 -12.75
CA ALA A 137 1.36 -12.40 -11.53
C ALA A 137 2.75 -11.76 -11.72
N ASP A 138 3.33 -11.32 -10.62
CA ASP A 138 4.69 -10.78 -10.56
C ASP A 138 5.64 -11.78 -9.87
N THR A 139 6.94 -11.58 -10.04
CA THR A 139 8.00 -12.38 -9.40
C THR A 139 7.90 -12.44 -7.88
N HIS A 140 7.34 -11.43 -7.22
CA HIS A 140 7.07 -11.45 -5.78
C HIS A 140 6.05 -12.52 -5.37
N ASP A 141 5.18 -12.95 -6.28
CA ASP A 141 4.19 -13.99 -6.03
C ASP A 141 4.80 -15.39 -5.97
N LEU A 142 6.05 -15.56 -6.42
CA LEU A 142 6.80 -16.83 -6.34
C LEU A 142 7.20 -17.21 -4.91
N VAL A 143 7.15 -16.27 -3.97
CA VAL A 143 7.40 -16.57 -2.55
C VAL A 143 6.24 -17.39 -2.01
N ASP A 144 6.55 -18.54 -1.42
CA ASP A 144 5.53 -19.43 -0.88
C ASP A 144 4.72 -18.77 0.24
N ALA A 145 3.47 -19.20 0.38
CA ALA A 145 2.54 -18.58 1.31
C ALA A 145 2.97 -18.64 2.79
N PRO A 146 3.51 -19.76 3.32
CA PRO A 146 4.10 -19.79 4.67
C PRO A 146 5.20 -18.75 4.88
N THR A 147 6.17 -18.65 3.97
CA THR A 147 7.26 -17.67 4.06
C THR A 147 6.74 -16.24 4.01
N ARG A 148 5.77 -15.95 3.12
CA ARG A 148 5.07 -14.65 3.08
C ARG A 148 4.37 -14.35 4.40
N ALA A 149 3.62 -15.29 4.95
CA ALA A 149 2.89 -15.11 6.20
C ALA A 149 3.82 -14.79 7.38
N VAL A 150 4.95 -15.49 7.50
CA VAL A 150 5.97 -15.22 8.54
C VAL A 150 6.59 -13.84 8.34
N THR A 151 6.94 -13.48 7.11
CA THR A 151 7.50 -12.15 6.78
C THR A 151 6.54 -11.03 7.17
N LEU A 152 5.26 -11.16 6.83
CA LEU A 152 4.22 -10.20 7.20
C LEU A 152 4.01 -10.12 8.72
N ALA A 153 4.05 -11.25 9.41
CA ALA A 153 3.96 -11.31 10.86
C ALA A 153 5.16 -10.60 11.53
N THR A 154 6.38 -10.81 11.03
CA THR A 154 7.59 -10.12 11.52
C THR A 154 7.51 -8.62 11.31
N ARG A 155 7.12 -8.14 10.12
CA ARG A 155 6.92 -6.71 9.86
C ARG A 155 5.91 -6.09 10.82
N THR A 156 4.75 -6.75 10.95
CA THR A 156 3.71 -6.35 11.90
C THR A 156 4.28 -6.33 13.33
N ALA A 157 5.11 -7.30 13.72
CA ALA A 157 5.68 -7.31 15.06
C ALA A 157 6.65 -6.15 15.36
N LEU A 158 7.26 -5.54 14.35
CA LEU A 158 8.21 -4.44 14.51
C LEU A 158 7.54 -3.06 14.56
N ASP A 159 6.44 -2.87 13.81
CA ASP A 159 5.74 -1.58 13.70
C ASP A 159 4.22 -1.78 13.63
N ALA A 160 3.48 -1.13 14.54
CA ALA A 160 2.01 -1.12 14.53
C ALA A 160 1.40 -0.54 13.26
N ALA A 161 2.13 0.32 12.54
CA ALA A 161 1.67 0.89 11.30
C ALA A 161 1.67 -0.10 10.12
N GLU A 162 2.27 -1.29 10.28
CA GLU A 162 2.36 -2.30 9.22
C GLU A 162 1.09 -3.14 9.07
N LEU A 163 0.19 -3.19 10.06
CA LEU A 163 -0.98 -4.07 9.98
C LEU A 163 -1.86 -3.84 8.72
N PRO A 164 -2.26 -2.60 8.37
CA PRO A 164 -3.02 -2.37 7.14
C PRO A 164 -2.27 -2.82 5.88
N LEU A 165 -0.96 -2.57 5.83
CA LEU A 165 -0.11 -2.93 4.69
C LEU A 165 0.08 -4.44 4.57
N ALA A 166 0.23 -5.12 5.71
CA ALA A 166 0.35 -6.56 5.77
C ALA A 166 -0.95 -7.25 5.35
N LEU A 167 -2.12 -6.72 5.74
CA LEU A 167 -3.41 -7.19 5.25
C LEU A 167 -3.55 -6.98 3.74
N ARG A 168 -3.14 -5.83 3.21
CA ARG A 168 -3.13 -5.57 1.76
C ARG A 168 -2.22 -6.56 1.03
N GLN A 169 -0.99 -6.76 1.51
CA GLN A 169 -0.05 -7.71 0.91
C GLN A 169 -0.51 -9.17 1.01
N LEU A 170 -1.30 -9.52 2.03
CA LEU A 170 -1.83 -10.86 2.20
C LEU A 170 -2.92 -11.18 1.17
N PHE A 171 -3.76 -10.21 0.80
CA PHE A 171 -4.92 -10.40 -0.07
C PHE A 171 -4.79 -9.80 -1.48
N GLY A 172 -3.66 -9.15 -1.76
CA GLY A 172 -3.36 -8.54 -3.05
C GLY A 172 -4.14 -7.24 -3.26
N ARG A 173 -4.88 -7.17 -4.38
CA ARG A 173 -5.65 -5.98 -4.76
C ARG A 173 -6.91 -5.87 -3.89
N CYS A 174 -6.79 -5.17 -2.77
CA CYS A 174 -7.92 -4.78 -1.91
C CYS A 174 -7.70 -3.38 -1.34
N THR A 175 -8.79 -2.70 -0.98
CA THR A 175 -8.74 -1.45 -0.21
C THR A 175 -8.85 -1.76 1.28
N ILE A 176 -8.11 -0.99 2.09
CA ILE A 176 -8.16 -1.09 3.55
C ILE A 176 -8.66 0.25 4.09
N HIS A 177 -9.74 0.21 4.87
CA HIS A 177 -10.31 1.38 5.52
C HIS A 177 -10.29 1.22 7.04
N SER A 178 -9.61 2.13 7.73
CA SER A 178 -9.64 2.22 9.19
C SER A 178 -10.72 3.19 9.66
N VAL A 179 -11.73 2.67 10.36
CA VAL A 179 -12.82 3.45 10.94
C VAL A 179 -12.57 3.62 12.45
N PRO A 180 -12.41 4.86 12.94
CA PRO A 180 -12.13 5.08 14.35
C PRO A 180 -13.37 4.83 15.22
N ALA A 181 -13.18 4.38 16.46
CA ALA A 181 -14.27 4.21 17.43
C ALA A 181 -14.93 5.54 17.84
N LYS A 182 -14.23 6.67 17.69
CA LYS A 182 -14.71 8.01 18.04
C LYS A 182 -14.47 8.96 16.88
N SER A 183 -15.42 9.86 16.66
CA SER A 183 -15.27 10.99 15.75
C SER A 183 -14.22 11.99 16.26
N LEU A 184 -13.81 12.92 15.39
CA LEU A 184 -12.93 14.06 15.75
C LEU A 184 -13.51 15.00 16.83
N SER A 185 -14.80 14.90 17.15
CA SER A 185 -15.42 15.61 18.29
C SER A 185 -15.52 14.76 19.56
N GLY A 186 -14.96 13.55 19.56
CA GLY A 186 -14.98 12.63 20.69
C GLY A 186 -16.26 11.79 20.82
N ARG A 187 -17.28 12.02 19.96
CA ARG A 187 -18.51 11.22 19.94
C ARG A 187 -18.22 9.80 19.46
N SER A 188 -18.72 8.81 20.20
CA SER A 188 -18.66 7.39 19.82
C SER A 188 -19.31 7.15 18.44
N LEU A 189 -18.68 6.33 17.62
CA LEU A 189 -19.19 5.88 16.33
C LEU A 189 -19.62 4.43 16.48
N ASP A 190 -20.89 4.15 16.20
CA ASP A 190 -21.48 2.80 16.32
C ASP A 190 -21.07 1.95 15.10
N SER A 191 -19.78 1.62 15.07
CA SER A 191 -19.09 1.04 13.91
C SER A 191 -18.17 -0.12 14.29
N THR A 192 -18.16 -0.51 15.58
CA THR A 192 -17.28 -1.57 16.05
C THR A 192 -17.90 -2.93 15.72
N PRO A 193 -17.23 -3.79 14.93
CA PRO A 193 -17.76 -5.10 14.61
C PRO A 193 -17.72 -6.04 15.84
N PRO A 194 -18.47 -7.16 15.78
CA PRO A 194 -18.33 -8.27 16.71
C PRO A 194 -16.88 -8.73 16.87
N ALA A 195 -16.55 -9.38 18.00
CA ALA A 195 -15.19 -9.86 18.26
C ALA A 195 -14.71 -10.88 17.22
N GLU A 196 -15.65 -11.65 16.66
CA GLU A 196 -15.39 -12.63 15.59
C GLU A 196 -15.19 -11.98 14.22
N GLY A 197 -15.50 -10.68 14.08
CA GLY A 197 -15.57 -10.00 12.80
C GLY A 197 -16.83 -10.36 11.98
N VAL A 198 -16.92 -9.81 10.78
CA VAL A 198 -18.00 -10.07 9.82
C VAL A 198 -17.38 -10.30 8.44
N LEU A 199 -17.87 -11.31 7.72
CA LEU A 199 -17.53 -11.60 6.33
C LEU A 199 -18.81 -11.49 5.49
N GLU A 200 -18.81 -10.59 4.51
CA GLU A 200 -19.88 -10.34 3.55
C GLU A 200 -19.30 -10.37 2.14
N GLU A 201 -19.18 -11.56 1.55
CA GLU A 201 -18.60 -11.79 0.22
C GLU A 201 -17.32 -10.98 -0.06
N THR A 202 -17.44 -9.82 -0.69
CA THR A 202 -16.34 -8.92 -1.08
C THR A 202 -15.84 -7.99 0.04
N VAL A 203 -16.41 -8.07 1.24
CA VAL A 203 -16.08 -7.20 2.38
C VAL A 203 -15.82 -8.00 3.66
N MET A 204 -14.68 -7.73 4.32
CA MET A 204 -14.38 -8.19 5.67
C MET A 204 -14.36 -7.02 6.65
N ARG A 205 -15.00 -7.16 7.81
CA ARG A 205 -14.97 -6.18 8.90
C ARG A 205 -14.37 -6.81 10.14
N LEU A 206 -13.25 -6.28 10.60
CA LEU A 206 -12.47 -6.76 11.73
C LEU A 206 -12.38 -5.68 12.80
N ARG A 207 -12.30 -6.09 14.07
CA ARG A 207 -12.08 -5.14 15.16
C ARG A 207 -10.65 -4.64 15.09
N ASP A 208 -10.48 -3.32 15.08
CA ASP A 208 -9.15 -2.73 15.14
C ASP A 208 -8.60 -2.86 16.58
N PRO A 209 -7.38 -3.41 16.77
CA PRO A 209 -6.77 -3.59 18.09
C PRO A 209 -6.65 -2.31 18.93
N SER A 210 -6.49 -1.14 18.31
CA SER A 210 -6.45 0.13 19.06
C SER A 210 -7.86 0.76 19.29
N GLY A 211 -8.94 0.01 18.98
CA GLY A 211 -10.37 0.40 19.02
C GLY A 211 -10.99 0.96 17.71
N GLY A 212 -12.10 0.38 17.24
CA GLY A 212 -12.77 0.78 15.99
C GLY A 212 -12.92 -0.42 15.04
N ALA A 213 -12.85 -0.19 13.73
CA ALA A 213 -12.95 -1.23 12.72
C ALA A 213 -11.89 -1.09 11.63
N ILE A 214 -11.41 -2.23 11.13
CA ILE A 214 -10.68 -2.35 9.87
C ILE A 214 -11.64 -2.99 8.87
N ILE A 215 -11.88 -2.33 7.75
CA ILE A 215 -12.72 -2.82 6.66
C ILE A 215 -11.80 -3.13 5.47
N ILE A 216 -11.89 -4.34 4.96
CA ILE A 216 -11.13 -4.82 3.81
C ILE A 216 -12.14 -5.06 2.69
N GLU A 217 -11.96 -4.43 1.54
CA GLU A 217 -12.89 -4.53 0.42
C GLU A 217 -12.16 -4.93 -0.87
N ARG A 218 -12.74 -5.89 -1.59
CA ARG A 218 -12.25 -6.38 -2.89
C ARG A 218 -13.45 -6.56 -3.83
N PRO A 219 -13.81 -5.54 -4.62
CA PRO A 219 -15.11 -5.47 -5.29
C PRO A 219 -15.33 -6.53 -6.37
N TYR A 220 -14.27 -7.14 -6.91
CA TYR A 220 -14.35 -8.06 -8.04
C TYR A 220 -14.21 -9.54 -7.67
N LEU A 221 -13.88 -9.86 -6.41
CA LEU A 221 -13.57 -11.23 -6.01
C LEU A 221 -13.95 -11.46 -4.54
N PRO A 222 -14.95 -12.31 -4.24
CA PRO A 222 -15.34 -12.64 -2.87
C PRO A 222 -14.17 -13.19 -2.04
N PHE A 223 -14.19 -12.90 -0.75
CA PHE A 223 -13.30 -13.50 0.22
C PHE A 223 -13.82 -14.86 0.67
N THR A 224 -12.91 -15.81 0.78
CA THR A 224 -13.18 -17.14 1.32
C THR A 224 -13.14 -17.14 2.87
N PRO A 225 -13.80 -18.10 3.54
CA PRO A 225 -13.66 -18.28 4.98
C PRO A 225 -12.20 -18.46 5.43
N THR A 226 -11.37 -19.10 4.59
CA THR A 226 -9.93 -19.24 4.83
C THR A 226 -9.21 -17.89 4.83
N GLU A 227 -9.49 -17.01 3.86
CA GLU A 227 -8.94 -15.65 3.83
C GLU A 227 -9.35 -14.85 5.07
N PHE A 228 -10.62 -14.92 5.45
CA PHE A 228 -11.13 -14.27 6.66
C PHE A 228 -10.43 -14.76 7.93
N ALA A 229 -10.21 -16.08 8.07
CA ALA A 229 -9.47 -16.64 9.18
C ALA A 229 -8.02 -16.14 9.24
N ARG A 230 -7.32 -16.02 8.09
CA ARG A 230 -5.96 -15.45 8.05
C ARG A 230 -5.95 -13.97 8.46
N ALA A 231 -6.91 -13.18 7.99
CA ALA A 231 -7.04 -11.77 8.35
C ALA A 231 -7.22 -11.61 9.87
N ARG A 232 -8.13 -12.41 10.45
CA ARG A 232 -8.36 -12.45 11.90
C ARG A 232 -7.11 -12.83 12.68
N ALA A 233 -6.38 -13.85 12.24
CA ALA A 233 -5.16 -14.30 12.91
C ALA A 233 -4.09 -13.19 12.94
N LEU A 234 -3.93 -12.45 11.84
CA LEU A 234 -2.97 -11.33 11.78
C LEU A 234 -3.39 -10.16 12.68
N VAL A 235 -4.68 -9.82 12.70
CA VAL A 235 -5.23 -8.79 13.60
C VAL A 235 -5.12 -9.22 15.08
N GLU A 236 -5.34 -10.50 15.37
CA GLU A 236 -5.16 -11.04 16.72
C GLU A 236 -3.68 -10.99 17.14
N LEU A 237 -2.76 -11.34 16.25
CA LEU A 237 -1.33 -11.20 16.51
C LEU A 237 -0.97 -9.76 16.87
N ASP A 238 -1.40 -8.79 16.07
CA ASP A 238 -1.20 -7.35 16.34
C ASP A 238 -1.73 -6.95 17.72
N ALA A 239 -2.96 -7.37 18.05
CA ALA A 239 -3.58 -7.08 19.34
C ALA A 239 -2.81 -7.65 20.53
N ARG A 240 -2.15 -8.80 20.36
CA ARG A 240 -1.36 -9.46 21.42
C ARG A 240 -0.01 -8.79 21.62
N LEU A 241 0.56 -8.26 20.55
CA LEU A 241 1.81 -7.50 20.61
C LEU A 241 1.61 -6.09 21.17
N GLY A 242 0.43 -5.51 20.98
CA GLY A 242 0.09 -4.18 21.49
C GLY A 242 0.75 -3.03 20.71
N PRO A 243 0.75 -1.80 21.24
CA PRO A 243 1.39 -0.65 20.58
C PRO A 243 2.92 -0.79 20.55
N ARG A 244 3.50 -0.67 19.35
CA ARG A 244 4.96 -0.73 19.13
C ARG A 244 5.35 0.09 17.92
N ILE A 245 6.45 0.83 18.05
CA ILE A 245 6.99 1.70 17.01
C ILE A 245 8.52 1.58 17.06
N PRO A 246 9.22 1.58 15.93
CA PRO A 246 10.68 1.61 15.90
C PRO A 246 11.20 2.89 16.57
N HIS A 247 12.09 2.75 17.57
CA HIS A 247 12.58 3.89 18.35
C HIS A 247 13.91 4.46 17.84
N ASP A 248 14.50 3.86 16.79
CA ASP A 248 15.78 4.30 16.27
C ASP A 248 15.67 5.72 15.72
N GLY A 249 16.56 6.59 16.20
CA GLY A 249 16.62 8.00 15.84
C GLY A 249 17.96 8.30 15.21
N ASP A 250 17.93 8.90 14.02
CA ASP A 250 19.15 9.31 13.33
C ASP A 250 19.46 10.77 13.65
N VAL A 251 20.69 11.02 14.07
CA VAL A 251 21.21 12.39 14.23
C VAL A 251 21.73 12.88 12.89
N LEU A 252 21.23 14.02 12.46
CA LEU A 252 21.55 14.65 11.19
C LEU A 252 22.10 16.04 11.43
N THR A 253 23.23 16.33 10.81
CA THR A 253 23.78 17.68 10.77
C THR A 253 23.20 18.41 9.56
N LEU A 254 22.39 19.44 9.81
CA LEU A 254 21.85 20.27 8.73
C LEU A 254 22.98 21.14 8.13
N PRO A 255 22.85 21.57 6.86
CA PRO A 255 23.84 22.44 6.21
C PRO A 255 24.13 23.74 6.98
N GLU A 256 23.14 24.24 7.73
CA GLU A 256 23.23 25.45 8.56
C GLU A 256 23.70 25.15 10.02
N GLY A 257 24.31 24.00 10.26
CA GLY A 257 25.07 23.68 11.49
C GLY A 257 24.26 23.17 12.69
N ASN A 258 22.93 23.21 12.65
CA ASN A 258 22.10 22.65 13.72
C ASN A 258 21.91 21.14 13.53
N ALA A 259 22.30 20.35 14.54
CA ALA A 259 21.96 18.93 14.58
C ALA A 259 20.49 18.75 14.94
N ILE A 260 19.80 17.90 14.18
CA ILE A 260 18.45 17.41 14.51
C ILE A 260 18.48 15.90 14.67
N THR A 261 17.60 15.38 15.52
CA THR A 261 17.32 13.94 15.60
C THR A 261 15.99 13.66 14.92
N VAL A 262 15.99 12.80 13.91
CA VAL A 262 14.76 12.34 13.25
C VAL A 262 14.42 10.94 13.74
N ARG A 263 13.22 10.77 14.28
CA ARG A 263 12.70 9.46 14.73
C ARG A 263 11.23 9.28 14.39
N ARG A 264 10.73 8.05 14.50
CA ARG A 264 9.29 7.80 14.47
C ARG A 264 8.59 8.49 15.65
N ALA A 265 7.39 8.97 15.40
CA ALA A 265 6.53 9.60 16.39
C ALA A 265 5.14 8.98 16.42
N ASP A 266 4.50 9.13 17.58
CA ASP A 266 3.25 8.45 17.88
C ASP A 266 2.33 9.26 18.80
N THR A 267 1.25 8.64 19.28
CA THR A 267 0.30 9.31 20.17
C THR A 267 0.91 9.80 21.49
N GLY A 268 2.04 9.27 21.93
CA GLY A 268 2.83 9.77 23.06
C GLY A 268 3.47 11.13 22.79
N ASP A 269 3.75 11.47 21.53
CA ASP A 269 4.30 12.76 21.12
C ASP A 269 3.24 13.87 20.99
N LEU A 270 1.98 13.59 21.29
CA LEU A 270 0.87 14.53 21.13
C LEU A 270 1.07 15.84 21.89
N ALA A 271 1.65 15.79 23.09
CA ALA A 271 1.94 17.00 23.87
C ALA A 271 2.98 17.88 23.16
N ALA A 272 4.10 17.30 22.74
CA ALA A 272 5.16 18.01 22.01
C ALA A 272 4.66 18.55 20.66
N ALA A 273 3.80 17.80 19.96
CA ALA A 273 3.18 18.23 18.71
C ALA A 273 2.29 19.48 18.89
N ARG A 274 1.50 19.52 19.97
CA ARG A 274 0.69 20.71 20.31
C ARG A 274 1.54 21.91 20.66
N GLU A 275 2.62 21.71 21.41
CA GLU A 275 3.57 22.79 21.72
C GLU A 275 4.23 23.34 20.45
N MET A 276 4.59 22.47 19.50
CA MET A 276 5.12 22.89 18.20
C MET A 276 4.08 23.67 17.39
N HIS A 277 2.83 23.19 17.32
CA HIS A 277 1.74 23.91 16.66
C HIS A 277 1.52 25.30 17.24
N ALA A 278 1.55 25.44 18.57
CA ALA A 278 1.35 26.73 19.24
C ALA A 278 2.43 27.78 18.87
N ARG A 279 3.59 27.34 18.38
CA ARG A 279 4.68 28.22 17.92
C ARG A 279 4.66 28.45 16.41
N CYS A 280 3.92 27.66 15.65
CA CYS A 280 3.77 27.85 14.21
C CYS A 280 2.90 29.07 13.93
N SER A 281 3.23 29.82 12.87
CA SER A 281 2.36 30.90 12.42
C SER A 281 1.04 30.36 11.84
N SER A 282 0.01 31.22 11.79
CA SER A 282 -1.26 30.90 11.13
C SER A 282 -1.06 30.58 9.64
N THR A 283 -0.06 31.17 8.99
CA THR A 283 0.32 30.87 7.60
C THR A 283 0.85 29.45 7.49
N THR A 284 1.80 29.04 8.34
CA THR A 284 2.35 27.67 8.36
C THR A 284 1.25 26.64 8.61
N LEU A 285 0.38 26.89 9.59
CA LEU A 285 -0.76 26.01 9.87
C LEU A 285 -1.76 25.98 8.70
N GLY A 286 -2.07 27.12 8.09
CA GLY A 286 -2.99 27.20 6.95
C GLY A 286 -2.47 26.54 5.67
N GLN A 287 -1.15 26.44 5.50
CA GLN A 287 -0.54 25.69 4.40
C GLN A 287 -0.61 24.17 4.61
N ARG A 288 -0.53 23.72 5.87
CA ARG A 288 -0.62 22.29 6.24
C ARG A 288 -2.06 21.79 6.31
N TYR A 289 -2.96 22.60 6.87
CA TYR A 289 -4.33 22.25 7.18
C TYR A 289 -5.27 23.02 6.26
N HIS A 290 -5.90 22.31 5.33
CA HIS A 290 -6.85 22.87 4.35
C HIS A 290 -8.25 23.14 4.94
N GLY A 291 -8.32 23.36 6.26
CA GLY A 291 -9.51 23.65 7.04
C GLY A 291 -9.26 24.79 8.03
N PRO A 292 -10.18 25.07 8.97
CA PRO A 292 -9.97 26.10 9.97
C PRO A 292 -8.72 25.82 10.81
N VAL A 293 -7.78 26.77 10.85
CA VAL A 293 -6.52 26.64 11.60
C VAL A 293 -6.75 26.34 13.08
N GLY A 294 -7.83 26.88 13.67
CA GLY A 294 -8.19 26.61 15.07
C GLY A 294 -8.55 25.14 15.37
N ASP A 295 -8.81 24.33 14.34
CA ASP A 295 -9.05 22.88 14.48
C ASP A 295 -7.78 22.03 14.27
N ALA A 296 -6.61 22.62 13.97
CA ALA A 296 -5.37 21.90 13.63
C ALA A 296 -5.00 20.83 14.67
N ASP A 297 -5.07 21.17 15.96
CA ASP A 297 -4.70 20.28 17.07
C ASP A 297 -5.62 19.08 17.22
N ARG A 298 -6.84 19.16 16.68
CA ARG A 298 -7.81 18.04 16.72
C ARG A 298 -7.38 16.91 15.79
N TYR A 299 -6.59 17.21 14.76
CA TYR A 299 -6.08 16.21 13.82
C TYR A 299 -4.84 15.49 14.35
N LEU A 300 -4.08 16.09 15.28
CA LEU A 300 -2.80 15.53 15.74
C LEU A 300 -2.93 14.10 16.28
N ALA A 301 -3.94 13.81 17.11
CA ALA A 301 -4.14 12.47 17.65
C ALA A 301 -4.41 11.42 16.56
N HIS A 302 -5.07 11.83 15.47
CA HIS A 302 -5.31 10.97 14.31
C HIS A 302 -4.03 10.81 13.49
N LEU A 303 -3.34 11.90 13.17
CA LEU A 303 -2.11 11.88 12.37
C LEU A 303 -0.96 11.13 13.05
N LEU A 304 -0.90 11.17 14.39
CA LEU A 304 0.08 10.44 15.20
C LEU A 304 -0.30 8.99 15.46
N SER A 305 -1.52 8.58 15.09
CA SER A 305 -1.94 7.19 15.27
C SER A 305 -1.31 6.32 14.18
N PRO A 306 -0.64 5.21 14.55
CA PRO A 306 0.00 4.32 13.58
C PRO A 306 -0.99 3.67 12.59
N ARG A 307 -2.29 3.75 12.88
CA ARG A 307 -3.37 3.21 12.05
C ARG A 307 -3.46 3.80 10.67
N PHE A 308 -3.24 5.12 10.61
CA PHE A 308 -3.50 5.88 9.40
C PHE A 308 -2.22 6.11 8.63
N GLY A 309 -1.08 5.62 9.11
CA GLY A 309 0.19 5.94 8.52
C GLY A 309 1.38 5.84 9.45
N ARG A 310 2.49 6.40 8.98
CA ARG A 310 3.75 6.57 9.70
C ARG A 310 4.00 8.06 9.92
N THR A 311 4.42 8.42 11.11
CA THR A 311 4.85 9.80 11.40
C THR A 311 6.34 9.82 11.76
N LEU A 312 7.06 10.77 11.18
CA LEU A 312 8.40 11.17 11.57
C LEU A 312 8.36 12.52 12.28
N ALA A 313 9.21 12.66 13.28
CA ALA A 313 9.40 13.87 14.05
C ALA A 313 10.87 14.28 14.04
N ALA A 314 11.13 15.57 13.86
CA ALA A 314 12.45 16.16 13.99
C ALA A 314 12.57 16.92 15.31
N TYR A 315 13.55 16.54 16.13
CA TYR A 315 13.87 17.16 17.40
C TYR A 315 15.18 17.92 17.31
N THR A 316 15.30 19.04 18.00
CA THR A 316 16.58 19.70 18.23
C THR A 316 17.45 18.89 19.20
N ALA A 317 18.74 19.23 19.29
CA ALA A 317 19.64 18.68 20.32
C ALA A 317 19.13 18.90 21.77
N SER A 318 18.30 19.91 22.00
CA SER A 318 17.67 20.18 23.31
C SER A 318 16.38 19.35 23.55
N GLY A 319 16.02 18.45 22.63
CA GLY A 319 14.81 17.63 22.73
C GLY A 319 13.51 18.35 22.34
N ARG A 320 13.58 19.51 21.66
CA ARG A 320 12.38 20.26 21.24
C ARG A 320 11.94 19.79 19.86
N LEU A 321 10.66 19.41 19.71
CA LEU A 321 10.06 19.07 18.42
C LEU A 321 9.95 20.33 17.54
N VAL A 322 10.44 20.26 16.30
CA VAL A 322 10.46 21.39 15.34
C VAL A 322 9.85 21.08 13.99
N ALA A 323 9.62 19.80 13.67
CA ALA A 323 8.88 19.43 12.48
C ALA A 323 8.20 18.07 12.63
N LEU A 324 7.10 17.89 11.91
CA LEU A 324 6.40 16.63 11.73
C LEU A 324 6.22 16.33 10.25
N GLY A 325 6.38 15.07 9.89
CA GLY A 325 6.06 14.56 8.58
C GLY A 325 5.22 13.30 8.69
N HIS A 326 4.14 13.22 7.92
CA HIS A 326 3.17 12.13 7.95
C HIS A 326 3.14 11.48 6.58
N LEU A 327 3.22 10.15 6.57
CA LEU A 327 2.96 9.29 5.44
C LEU A 327 1.66 8.54 5.75
N LEU A 328 0.57 8.87 5.06
CA LEU A 328 -0.78 8.42 5.37
C LEU A 328 -1.27 7.41 4.34
N TRP A 329 -1.91 6.33 4.81
CA TRP A 329 -2.52 5.33 3.96
C TRP A 329 -3.85 5.85 3.40
N ASP A 330 -3.98 5.93 2.07
CA ASP A 330 -5.24 6.27 1.39
C ASP A 330 -5.55 5.25 0.30
N GLY A 331 -6.29 4.21 0.67
CA GLY A 331 -6.63 3.12 -0.24
C GLY A 331 -5.39 2.35 -0.71
N ASP A 332 -5.12 2.39 -2.01
CA ASP A 332 -3.94 1.84 -2.66
C ASP A 332 -2.79 2.84 -2.82
N GLU A 333 -3.04 4.12 -2.54
CA GLU A 333 -2.08 5.22 -2.62
C GLU A 333 -1.58 5.63 -1.23
N THR A 334 -0.66 6.60 -1.20
CA THR A 334 -0.09 7.12 0.04
C THR A 334 0.09 8.63 -0.02
N GLU A 335 -0.51 9.35 0.91
CA GLU A 335 -0.39 10.80 1.02
C GLU A 335 0.80 11.17 1.91
N VAL A 336 1.61 12.14 1.49
CA VAL A 336 2.64 12.76 2.33
C VAL A 336 2.25 14.20 2.69
N ALA A 337 2.41 14.53 3.97
CA ALA A 337 2.16 15.87 4.46
C ALA A 337 3.15 16.27 5.55
N LEU A 338 3.64 17.51 5.48
CA LEU A 338 4.74 18.00 6.32
C LEU A 338 4.35 19.32 6.97
N ILE A 339 4.84 19.55 8.18
CA ILE A 339 4.83 20.85 8.84
C ILE A 339 6.19 21.06 9.50
N VAL A 340 6.77 22.24 9.28
CA VAL A 340 8.04 22.66 9.87
C VAL A 340 7.80 24.01 10.55
N GLU A 341 8.20 24.12 11.80
CA GLU A 341 8.13 25.36 12.57
C GLU A 341 8.84 26.49 11.81
N ASP A 342 8.26 27.69 11.80
CA ASP A 342 8.68 28.82 10.97
C ASP A 342 10.19 29.11 11.02
N GLU A 343 10.80 29.09 12.21
CA GLU A 343 12.24 29.34 12.42
C GLU A 343 13.16 28.26 11.82
N TRP A 344 12.62 27.07 11.55
CA TRP A 344 13.33 25.90 11.03
C TRP A 344 13.08 25.64 9.55
N GLN A 345 12.21 26.44 8.92
CA GLN A 345 11.95 26.35 7.49
C GLN A 345 13.18 26.76 6.67
N ARG A 346 13.28 26.21 5.45
CA ARG A 346 14.40 26.43 4.50
C ARG A 346 15.78 25.98 4.99
N ARG A 347 15.86 25.20 6.08
CA ARG A 347 17.09 24.61 6.60
C ARG A 347 17.32 23.14 6.20
N GLY A 348 16.52 22.61 5.27
CA GLY A 348 16.58 21.22 4.81
C GLY A 348 15.72 20.22 5.61
N VAL A 349 15.15 20.60 6.76
CA VAL A 349 14.36 19.69 7.62
C VAL A 349 13.19 19.03 6.88
N GLY A 350 12.40 19.82 6.15
CA GLY A 350 11.24 19.29 5.41
C GLY A 350 11.64 18.30 4.31
N GLY A 351 12.71 18.60 3.56
CA GLY A 351 13.21 17.70 2.52
C GLY A 351 13.76 16.39 3.08
N GLU A 352 14.42 16.45 4.24
CA GLU A 352 14.89 15.27 4.96
C GLU A 352 13.73 14.35 5.39
N LEU A 353 12.72 14.93 6.04
CA LEU A 353 11.53 14.17 6.44
C LEU A 353 10.85 13.57 5.20
N LEU A 354 10.67 14.35 4.14
CA LEU A 354 10.05 13.89 2.90
C LEU A 354 10.76 12.67 2.30
N ARG A 355 12.09 12.74 2.14
CA ARG A 355 12.87 11.65 1.56
C ARG A 355 12.76 10.36 2.37
N ARG A 356 12.79 10.46 3.71
CA ARG A 356 12.62 9.31 4.60
C ARG A 356 11.21 8.72 4.52
N LEU A 357 10.18 9.56 4.47
CA LEU A 357 8.80 9.09 4.29
C LEU A 357 8.62 8.42 2.92
N VAL A 358 9.23 8.94 1.87
CA VAL A 358 9.22 8.32 0.53
C VAL A 358 9.94 6.97 0.54
N ALA A 359 11.09 6.85 1.20
CA ALA A 359 11.77 5.57 1.39
C ALA A 359 10.89 4.56 2.15
N MET A 360 10.23 5.00 3.23
CA MET A 360 9.27 4.18 3.97
C MET A 360 8.06 3.74 3.14
N ALA A 361 7.66 4.51 2.11
CA ALA A 361 6.60 4.12 1.19
C ALA A 361 7.11 3.10 0.15
N ALA A 362 8.34 3.26 -0.33
CA ALA A 362 8.96 2.31 -1.26
C ALA A 362 9.11 0.91 -0.62
N GLU A 363 9.51 0.84 0.66
CA GLU A 363 9.63 -0.41 1.44
C GLU A 363 8.30 -1.19 1.60
N THR A 364 7.16 -0.53 1.36
CA THR A 364 5.83 -1.15 1.47
C THR A 364 5.26 -1.57 0.13
N GLY A 365 6.05 -1.41 -0.95
CA GLY A 365 5.63 -1.68 -2.32
C GLY A 365 4.63 -0.65 -2.84
N CYS A 366 4.65 0.58 -2.31
CA CYS A 366 3.82 1.65 -2.82
C CYS A 366 4.41 2.17 -4.15
N GLY A 367 3.59 2.24 -5.20
CA GLY A 367 4.04 2.71 -6.52
C GLY A 367 4.00 4.24 -6.68
N CYS A 368 3.35 4.96 -5.77
CA CYS A 368 3.19 6.41 -5.86
C CYS A 368 2.97 7.03 -4.47
N VAL A 369 3.63 8.16 -4.22
CA VAL A 369 3.35 9.03 -3.06
C VAL A 369 2.90 10.38 -3.58
N TYR A 370 1.79 10.91 -3.06
CA TYR A 370 1.29 12.23 -3.47
C TYR A 370 1.21 13.22 -2.31
N ALA A 371 1.28 14.51 -2.62
CA ALA A 371 1.09 15.59 -1.66
C ALA A 371 -0.02 16.52 -2.14
N VAL A 372 -0.99 16.82 -1.27
CA VAL A 372 -2.04 17.83 -1.51
C VAL A 372 -1.65 19.14 -0.84
N THR A 373 -1.39 20.16 -1.65
CA THR A 373 -0.93 21.47 -1.17
C THR A 373 -1.65 22.63 -1.88
N GLN A 374 -1.44 23.85 -1.42
CA GLN A 374 -1.87 25.03 -2.18
C GLN A 374 -0.87 25.30 -3.31
N SER A 375 -1.35 25.71 -4.48
CA SER A 375 -0.50 26.06 -5.62
C SER A 375 0.55 27.14 -5.32
N ALA A 376 0.30 28.01 -4.34
CA ALA A 376 1.23 29.02 -3.86
C ALA A 376 2.31 28.49 -2.88
N ASN A 377 2.21 27.24 -2.41
CA ASN A 377 3.16 26.64 -1.48
C ASN A 377 4.43 26.18 -2.21
N THR A 378 5.31 27.14 -2.50
CA THR A 378 6.59 26.90 -3.18
C THR A 378 7.52 25.98 -2.41
N GLY A 379 7.43 25.96 -1.07
CA GLY A 379 8.23 25.08 -0.22
C GLY A 379 7.97 23.60 -0.47
N MET A 380 6.69 23.20 -0.53
CA MET A 380 6.31 21.82 -0.84
C MET A 380 6.69 21.45 -2.29
N VAL A 381 6.48 22.35 -3.25
CA VAL A 381 6.87 22.11 -4.65
C VAL A 381 8.37 21.89 -4.79
N ALA A 382 9.19 22.70 -4.11
CA ALA A 382 10.64 22.55 -4.11
C ALA A 382 11.08 21.25 -3.43
N ALA A 383 10.47 20.89 -2.30
CA ALA A 383 10.76 19.64 -1.60
C ALA A 383 10.45 18.40 -2.46
N MET A 384 9.29 18.37 -3.13
CA MET A 384 8.93 17.27 -4.04
C MET A 384 9.89 17.18 -5.23
N ARG A 385 10.29 18.31 -5.83
CA ARG A 385 11.28 18.33 -6.94
C ARG A 385 12.65 17.81 -6.51
N ALA A 386 13.06 18.09 -5.28
CA ALA A 386 14.33 17.63 -4.73
C ALA A 386 14.39 16.10 -4.49
N LEU A 387 13.28 15.38 -4.66
CA LEU A 387 13.28 13.91 -4.64
C LEU A 387 13.92 13.31 -5.91
N GLU A 388 14.04 14.09 -6.99
CA GLU A 388 14.58 13.63 -8.29
C GLU A 388 13.82 12.42 -8.87
N LEU A 389 12.55 12.28 -8.52
CA LEU A 389 11.62 11.27 -9.04
C LEU A 389 10.75 11.84 -10.16
N PRO A 390 10.17 11.00 -11.04
CA PRO A 390 9.16 11.45 -11.99
C PRO A 390 7.95 12.04 -11.24
N LEU A 391 7.63 13.31 -11.53
CA LEU A 391 6.54 14.04 -10.89
C LEU A 391 5.40 14.35 -11.87
N ASP A 392 4.18 14.07 -11.44
CA ASP A 392 2.95 14.47 -12.11
C ASP A 392 2.27 15.59 -11.30
N TYR A 393 1.74 16.61 -11.99
CA TYR A 393 1.14 17.80 -11.36
C TYR A 393 -0.32 17.97 -11.79
N GLN A 394 -1.22 18.19 -10.83
CA GLN A 394 -2.63 18.49 -11.09
C GLN A 394 -3.08 19.70 -10.29
N ILE A 395 -3.74 20.67 -10.95
CA ILE A 395 -4.21 21.89 -10.31
C ILE A 395 -5.71 22.01 -10.49
N GLU A 396 -6.43 22.17 -9.38
CA GLU A 396 -7.86 22.45 -9.39
C GLU A 396 -8.22 23.45 -8.28
N GLN A 397 -8.89 24.54 -8.65
CA GLN A 397 -9.38 25.58 -7.72
C GLN A 397 -8.32 26.09 -6.71
N GLY A 398 -7.06 26.24 -7.17
CA GLY A 398 -5.96 26.71 -6.33
C GLY A 398 -5.28 25.63 -5.47
N THR A 399 -5.84 24.41 -5.44
CA THR A 399 -5.19 23.22 -4.87
C THR A 399 -4.28 22.59 -5.91
N LEU A 400 -3.10 22.14 -5.48
CA LEU A 400 -2.11 21.44 -6.27
C LEU A 400 -1.89 20.05 -5.67
N VAL A 401 -2.05 19.02 -6.48
CA VAL A 401 -1.63 17.64 -6.19
C VAL A 401 -0.32 17.38 -6.93
N ILE A 402 0.70 16.96 -6.20
CA ILE A 402 2.01 16.56 -6.74
C ILE A 402 2.19 15.08 -6.45
N SER A 403 2.32 14.26 -7.47
CA SER A 403 2.48 12.81 -7.33
C SER A 403 3.89 12.41 -7.76
N ALA A 404 4.62 11.70 -6.90
CA ALA A 404 5.93 11.14 -7.18
C ALA A 404 5.80 9.64 -7.42
N ARG A 405 6.20 9.18 -8.61
CA ARG A 405 6.24 7.75 -8.93
C ARG A 405 7.44 7.09 -8.27
N LEU A 406 7.18 6.00 -7.57
CA LEU A 406 8.20 5.17 -6.94
C LEU A 406 8.42 3.98 -7.85
N ASP A 407 9.61 3.85 -8.42
CA ASP A 407 9.98 2.60 -9.05
C ASP A 407 9.95 1.52 -7.96
N PRO A 408 9.30 0.37 -8.18
CA PRO A 408 9.37 -0.73 -7.23
C PRO A 408 10.85 -1.06 -7.05
N ALA A 409 11.33 -0.97 -5.80
CA ALA A 409 12.73 -1.28 -5.51
C ALA A 409 13.03 -2.69 -6.03
N PRO A 410 14.15 -2.91 -6.74
CA PRO A 410 14.56 -4.26 -7.08
C PRO A 410 14.69 -5.07 -5.79
N ALA A 411 14.11 -6.27 -5.77
CA ALA A 411 14.19 -7.15 -4.62
C ALA A 411 15.65 -7.31 -4.18
N PRO A 412 15.95 -7.39 -2.86
CA PRO A 412 17.29 -7.73 -2.42
C PRO A 412 17.70 -9.06 -3.05
N GLU A 413 18.84 -9.08 -3.75
CA GLU A 413 19.39 -10.31 -4.31
C GLU A 413 19.45 -11.38 -3.21
N PRO A 414 18.98 -12.62 -3.47
CA PRO A 414 19.09 -13.68 -2.49
C PRO A 414 20.58 -13.85 -2.16
N ALA A 415 20.92 -13.65 -0.88
CA ALA A 415 22.27 -13.87 -0.39
C ALA A 415 22.71 -15.28 -0.78
N LEU A 416 23.74 -15.38 -1.62
CA LEU A 416 24.31 -16.65 -2.02
C LEU A 416 24.65 -17.45 -0.76
N PRO A 417 24.28 -18.75 -0.68
CA PRO A 417 24.60 -19.57 0.48
C PRO A 417 26.12 -19.57 0.69
N LEU A 418 26.55 -19.32 1.93
CA LEU A 418 27.95 -19.40 2.32
C LEU A 418 28.52 -20.77 1.92
N PRO A 419 29.74 -20.83 1.35
CA PRO A 419 30.33 -22.08 0.91
C PRO A 419 30.45 -23.06 2.08
N VAL A 420 29.87 -24.24 1.92
CA VAL A 420 29.96 -25.35 2.87
C VAL A 420 31.44 -25.76 2.98
N PRO A 421 32.05 -25.77 4.19
CA PRO A 421 33.43 -26.20 4.33
C PRO A 421 33.57 -27.68 3.96
N PRO A 422 34.68 -28.09 3.31
CA PRO A 422 34.85 -29.46 2.87
C PRO A 422 34.91 -30.39 4.08
N HIS A 423 34.11 -31.46 4.03
CA HIS A 423 34.12 -32.52 5.02
C HIS A 423 35.54 -33.08 5.18
N ALA A 424 36.09 -32.98 6.40
CA ALA A 424 37.29 -33.69 6.78
C ALA A 424 36.98 -35.20 6.74
N ARG A 425 37.78 -35.94 5.97
CA ARG A 425 37.76 -37.41 5.89
C ARG A 425 38.31 -38.04 7.16
#